data_AF-A0A945IF51-F1
#
_entry.id   AF-A0A945IF51-F1
#
_cell.length_a   1.000
_cell.length_b   1.000
_cell.length_c   1.000
_cell.angle_alpha   90.00
_cell.angle_beta   90.00
_cell.angle_gamma   90.00
#
_symmetry.space_group_name_H-M   'P 1'
#
loop_
_entity.id
_entity.type
_entity.pdbx_description
1 polymer ?
#
loop_
_entity_poly.entity_id
_entity_poly.type
_entity_poly.pdbx_seq_one_letter_code
_entity_poly.pdbx_strand_id
1 'polypeptide(L)'
;MTAELGYEIVETNFDAQKGEFDIIAKSDSILVFIKVKTRTNQKSRFGDNQISSRKAQRLQATALRHIKKVSNFDVYVDWRIDLLSTR
;
A
#
# COMPACT_ATOMS: atom_id res chain seq x y z
N MET A 1 -10.14 -2.63 14.06
CA MET A 1 -8.77 -2.95 14.53
C MET A 1 -7.78 -1.89 14.04
N THR A 2 -8.10 -0.59 14.21
CA THR A 2 -7.30 0.52 13.67
C THR A 2 -6.98 1.60 14.70
N ALA A 3 -7.91 1.87 15.64
CA ALA A 3 -7.67 2.83 16.72
C ALA A 3 -6.55 2.40 17.70
N GLU A 4 -6.34 1.09 17.93
CA GLU A 4 -5.33 0.59 18.88
C GLU A 4 -3.90 0.58 18.33
N LEU A 5 -3.71 0.79 17.03
CA LEU A 5 -2.39 0.74 16.37
C LEU A 5 -1.85 2.11 15.95
N GLY A 6 -2.58 3.20 16.22
CA GLY A 6 -2.17 4.56 15.83
C GLY A 6 -2.33 4.86 14.33
N TYR A 7 -3.14 4.08 13.60
CA TYR A 7 -3.40 4.30 12.18
C TYR A 7 -4.78 4.94 11.96
N GLU A 8 -4.79 6.06 11.25
CA GLU A 8 -5.99 6.68 10.70
C GLU A 8 -6.19 6.22 9.26
N ILE A 9 -7.33 5.63 8.91
CA ILE A 9 -7.62 5.26 7.52
C ILE A 9 -7.88 6.54 6.73
N VAL A 10 -7.12 6.74 5.65
CA VAL A 10 -7.26 7.87 4.72
C VAL A 10 -8.15 7.50 3.55
N GLU A 11 -7.93 6.33 2.96
CA GLU A 11 -8.65 5.86 1.78
C GLU A 11 -8.59 4.32 1.72
N THR A 12 -9.58 3.68 1.09
CA THR A 12 -9.61 2.23 0.88
C THR A 12 -9.96 1.92 -0.57
N ASN A 13 -9.52 0.78 -1.08
CA ASN A 13 -9.75 0.34 -2.47
C ASN A 13 -9.31 1.40 -3.50
N PHE A 14 -8.12 1.97 -3.30
CA PHE A 14 -7.56 2.95 -4.22
C PHE A 14 -6.98 2.25 -5.45
N ASP A 15 -7.58 2.50 -6.61
CA ASP A 15 -7.08 2.07 -7.90
C ASP A 15 -6.48 3.26 -8.67
N ALA A 16 -5.23 3.10 -9.10
CA ALA A 16 -4.69 3.87 -10.20
C ALA A 16 -4.39 2.92 -11.36
N GLN A 17 -4.56 3.38 -12.60
CA GLN A 17 -4.26 2.66 -13.86
C GLN A 17 -3.04 1.70 -13.86
N LYS A 18 -2.02 1.94 -13.03
CA LYS A 18 -0.81 1.12 -12.91
C LYS A 18 -0.80 0.14 -11.73
N GLY A 19 -1.69 0.23 -10.73
CA GLY A 19 -1.76 -0.67 -9.58
C GLY A 19 -2.76 -0.18 -8.51
N GLU A 20 -3.10 -1.07 -7.59
CA GLU A 20 -4.16 -0.89 -6.58
C GLU A 20 -3.60 -1.03 -5.16
N PHE A 21 -4.14 -0.26 -4.21
CA PHE A 21 -3.94 -0.42 -2.77
C PHE A 21 -5.28 -0.66 -2.09
N ASP A 22 -5.30 -1.65 -1.19
CA ASP A 22 -6.54 -2.03 -0.51
C ASP A 22 -6.84 -1.04 0.62
N ILE A 23 -5.81 -0.54 1.31
CA ILE A 23 -5.92 0.45 2.39
C ILE A 23 -4.78 1.47 2.25
N ILE A 24 -5.10 2.74 2.46
CA ILE A 24 -4.16 3.84 2.65
C ILE A 24 -4.45 4.40 4.04
N ALA A 25 -3.45 4.41 4.90
CA ALA A 25 -3.56 4.89 6.26
C ALA A 25 -2.46 5.89 6.59
N LYS A 26 -2.68 6.70 7.62
CA LYS A 26 -1.71 7.63 8.17
C LYS A 26 -1.31 7.16 9.57
N SER A 27 -0.01 7.05 9.81
CA SER A 27 0.56 6.81 11.12
C SER A 27 1.50 7.98 11.41
N ASP A 28 1.14 8.83 12.37
CA ASP A 28 1.86 10.08 12.65
C ASP A 28 2.05 10.95 11.39
N SER A 29 3.28 11.13 10.92
CA SER A 29 3.65 11.89 9.72
C SER A 29 3.87 11.02 8.47
N ILE A 30 3.60 9.70 8.57
CA ILE A 30 3.90 8.73 7.51
C ILE A 30 2.60 8.25 6.85
N LEU A 31 2.57 8.28 5.53
CA LEU A 31 1.51 7.66 4.73
C LEU A 31 1.87 6.20 4.43
N VAL A 32 0.99 5.28 4.81
CA VAL A 32 1.20 3.83 4.72
C VAL A 32 0.23 3.26 3.69
N PHE A 33 0.80 2.74 2.60
CA PHE A 33 0.07 2.10 1.52
C PHE A 33 0.07 0.59 1.71
N ILE A 34 -1.10 -0.01 1.87
CA ILE A 34 -1.23 -1.41 2.26
C ILE A 34 -1.85 -2.21 1.12
N LYS A 35 -1.16 -3.28 0.74
CA LYS A 35 -1.72 -4.33 -0.14
C LYS A 35 -1.96 -5.60 0.67
N VAL A 36 -3.20 -6.05 0.71
CA VAL A 36 -3.64 -7.30 1.32
C VAL A 36 -3.54 -8.40 0.27
N LYS A 37 -2.78 -9.44 0.59
CA LYS A 37 -2.72 -10.70 -0.17
C LYS A 37 -3.52 -11.76 0.56
N THR A 38 -4.54 -12.31 -0.09
CA THR A 38 -5.19 -13.53 0.38
C THR A 38 -4.32 -14.73 0.04
N ARG A 39 -4.02 -15.57 1.03
CA ARG A 39 -3.41 -16.88 0.78
C ARG A 39 -4.46 -17.79 0.13
N THR A 40 -4.54 -17.80 -1.20
CA THR A 40 -5.34 -18.80 -1.91
C THR A 40 -4.60 -20.14 -1.93
N ASN A 41 -5.34 -21.21 -1.58
CA ASN A 41 -4.83 -22.52 -1.21
C ASN A 41 -3.79 -23.17 -2.16
N GLN A 42 -2.75 -23.75 -1.54
CA GLN A 42 -2.01 -24.96 -1.91
C GLN A 42 -1.08 -25.07 -3.13
N LYS A 43 -0.92 -24.08 -4.03
CA LYS A 43 0.03 -24.25 -5.18
C LYS A 43 1.12 -23.19 -5.40
N SER A 44 1.17 -22.10 -4.63
CA SER A 44 2.36 -21.24 -4.64
C SER A 44 3.40 -21.79 -3.67
N ARG A 45 4.11 -22.83 -4.11
CA ARG A 45 5.29 -23.36 -3.43
C ARG A 45 6.33 -22.25 -3.29
N PHE A 46 6.53 -21.77 -2.07
CA PHE A 46 7.82 -21.35 -1.50
C PHE A 46 8.69 -20.30 -2.24
N GLY A 47 8.27 -19.73 -3.37
CA GLY A 47 9.11 -18.86 -4.22
C GLY A 47 8.62 -17.42 -4.42
N ASP A 48 7.36 -17.11 -4.10
CA ASP A 48 6.72 -15.84 -4.52
C ASP A 48 6.56 -14.82 -3.37
N ASN A 49 7.41 -14.94 -2.34
CA ASN A 49 7.53 -13.93 -1.28
C ASN A 49 8.23 -12.65 -1.78
N GLN A 50 8.85 -12.68 -2.95
CA GLN A 50 9.50 -11.52 -3.54
C GLN A 50 8.53 -10.76 -4.44
N ILE A 51 8.38 -9.46 -4.18
CA ILE A 51 7.75 -8.56 -5.15
C ILE A 51 8.71 -8.48 -6.34
N SER A 52 8.25 -8.88 -7.54
CA SER A 52 9.04 -8.64 -8.74
C SER A 52 9.35 -7.15 -8.89
N SER A 53 10.51 -6.80 -9.43
CA SER A 53 10.91 -5.41 -9.67
C SER A 53 9.82 -4.61 -10.40
N ARG A 54 9.19 -5.23 -11.41
CA ARG A 54 8.06 -4.65 -12.14
C ARG A 54 6.85 -4.35 -11.25
N LYS A 55 6.51 -5.24 -10.31
CA LYS A 55 5.40 -5.03 -9.37
C LYS A 55 5.74 -3.95 -8.35
N ALA A 56 6.98 -3.90 -7.86
CA ALA A 56 7.43 -2.84 -6.96
C ALA A 56 7.36 -1.46 -7.62
N GLN A 57 7.86 -1.32 -8.85
CA GLN A 57 7.78 -0.08 -9.62
C GLN A 57 6.34 0.39 -9.84
N ARG A 58 5.42 -0.55 -10.13
CA ARG A 58 3.98 -0.24 -10.29
C ARG A 58 3.37 0.29 -9.00
N LEU A 59 3.64 -0.36 -7.86
CA LEU A 59 3.13 0.07 -6.56
C LEU A 59 3.70 1.44 -6.15
N GLN A 60 4.99 1.68 -6.37
CA GLN A 60 5.60 2.99 -6.14
C GLN A 60 4.97 4.08 -7.01
N ALA A 61 4.74 3.82 -8.31
CA ALA A 61 4.09 4.78 -9.20
C ALA A 61 2.64 5.09 -8.77
N THR A 62 1.91 4.09 -8.28
CA THR A 62 0.56 4.27 -7.72
C THR A 62 0.60 5.12 -6.44
N ALA A 63 1.51 4.84 -5.51
CA ALA A 63 1.65 5.60 -4.26
C ALA A 63 1.97 7.07 -4.54
N LEU A 64 2.92 7.35 -5.43
CA LEU A 64 3.26 8.71 -5.85
C LEU A 64 2.10 9.44 -6.54
N ARG A 65 1.24 8.72 -7.27
CA ARG A 65 0.04 9.33 -7.87
C ARG A 65 -0.97 9.72 -6.79
N HIS A 66 -1.15 8.89 -5.77
CA HIS A 66 -2.01 9.23 -4.63
C HIS A 66 -1.47 10.45 -3.88
N ILE A 67 -0.17 10.46 -3.55
CA ILE A 67 0.46 11.61 -2.89
C ILE A 67 0.22 12.88 -3.71
N LYS A 68 0.53 12.88 -5.01
CA LYS A 68 0.29 14.05 -5.88
C LYS A 68 -1.17 14.51 -5.94
N LYS A 69 -2.13 13.59 -5.77
CA LYS A 69 -3.57 13.92 -5.74
C LYS A 69 -3.95 14.63 -4.44
N VAL A 70 -3.31 14.27 -3.31
CA VAL A 70 -3.68 14.73 -1.97
C VAL A 70 -2.81 15.91 -1.49
N SER A 71 -1.53 15.92 -1.84
CA SER A 71 -0.62 17.02 -1.50
C SER A 71 -0.71 18.12 -2.55
N ASN A 72 -1.07 19.33 -2.14
CA ASN A 72 -0.88 20.54 -2.94
C ASN A 72 0.63 20.87 -3.03
N PHE A 73 1.40 20.06 -3.77
CA PHE A 73 2.81 20.23 -4.20
C PHE A 73 3.90 20.68 -3.19
N ASP A 74 3.56 21.05 -1.95
CA ASP A 74 4.42 21.78 -1.01
C ASP A 74 4.72 21.00 0.28
N VAL A 75 4.18 19.78 0.42
CA VAL A 75 4.38 18.93 1.60
C VAL A 75 5.17 17.69 1.21
N TYR A 76 6.42 17.62 1.67
CA TYR A 76 7.15 16.36 1.72
C TYR A 76 6.49 15.46 2.76
N VAL A 77 5.97 14.33 2.32
CA VAL A 77 5.33 13.31 3.17
C VAL A 77 6.18 12.05 3.08
N ASP A 78 6.66 11.57 4.22
CA ASP A 78 7.28 10.24 4.31
C ASP A 78 6.23 9.18 4.03
N TRP A 79 6.60 8.14 3.29
CA TRP A 79 5.67 7.07 2.96
C TRP A 79 6.35 5.72 2.85
N ARG A 80 5.58 4.66 3.07
CA ARG A 80 6.03 3.28 2.87
C ARG A 80 4.92 2.41 2.30
N ILE A 81 5.31 1.24 1.79
CA ILE A 81 4.38 0.22 1.30
C ILE A 81 4.49 -1.02 2.19
N ASP A 82 3.37 -1.42 2.79
CA ASP A 82 3.28 -2.62 3.60
C ASP A 82 2.49 -3.70 2.84
N LEU A 83 2.99 -4.94 2.88
CA LEU A 83 2.27 -6.10 2.37
C LEU A 83 1.71 -6.90 3.55
N LEU A 84 0.38 -6.93 3.68
CA LEU A 84 -0.30 -7.76 4.67
C LEU A 84 -0.76 -9.06 4.02
N SER A 85 -0.53 -10.18 4.68
CA SER A 85 -1.04 -11.48 4.25
C SER A 85 -2.07 -11.98 5.26
N THR A 86 -3.28 -12.29 4.81
CA THR A 86 -4.32 -12.88 5.66
C THR A 86 -4.35 -14.40 5.47
N ARG A 87 -4.74 -15.12 6.53
CA ARG A 87 -4.96 -16.57 6.49
C ARG A 87 -6.27 -16.91 5.80
#